data_AF-A0A0S8F5W1-F1
#
_entry.id   AF-A0A0S8F5W1-F1
#
_cell.length_a   1.000
_cell.length_b   1.000
_cell.length_c   1.000
_cell.angle_alpha   90.00
_cell.angle_beta   90.00
_cell.angle_gamma   90.00
#
_symmetry.space_group_name_H-M   'P 1'
#
loop_
_entity.id
_entity.type
_entity.pdbx_description
1 polymer ?
#
loop_
_entity_poly.entity_id
_entity_poly.type
_entity_poly.pdbx_seq_one_letter_code
_entity_poly.pdbx_strand_id
1 'polypeptide(L)'
;MRDAVALEGLKVPTVTVVSTAFAPLAQVVSEGIGQMSLPIIVVPHPLGDRDVNVIRKYGEDIAEQCVRVLTTPVETLAREFRDKQYPLPAAVMPR
;
A
#
# COMPACT_ATOMS: atom_id res chain seq x y z
N MET A 1 2.54 9.76 1.59
CA MET A 1 1.07 9.82 1.39
C MET A 1 0.60 11.15 0.83
N ARG A 2 0.97 12.29 1.44
CA ARG A 2 0.58 13.61 0.92
C ARG A 2 0.99 13.84 -0.54
N ASP A 3 2.16 13.38 -0.95
CA ASP A 3 2.62 13.49 -2.34
C ASP A 3 1.73 12.72 -3.31
N ALA A 4 1.27 11.53 -2.92
CA ALA A 4 0.33 10.73 -3.73
C ALA A 4 -0.97 11.53 -3.96
N VAL A 5 -1.51 12.15 -2.91
CA VAL A 5 -2.71 13.00 -3.02
C VAL A 5 -2.49 14.20 -3.94
N ALA A 6 -1.33 14.85 -3.85
CA ALA A 6 -1.00 15.97 -4.71
C ALA A 6 -0.93 15.55 -6.19
N LEU A 7 -0.32 14.40 -6.48
CA LEU A 7 -0.21 13.84 -7.83
C LEU A 7 -1.57 13.37 -8.39
N GLU A 8 -2.40 12.72 -7.58
CA GLU A 8 -3.77 12.34 -7.97
C GLU A 8 -4.63 13.57 -8.31
N GLY A 9 -4.46 14.67 -7.56
CA GLY A 9 -5.10 15.95 -7.86
C GLY A 9 -4.72 16.50 -9.24
N LEU A 10 -3.54 16.13 -9.75
CA LEU A 10 -3.06 16.46 -11.10
C LEU A 10 -3.43 15.40 -12.15
N LYS A 11 -4.30 14.44 -11.81
CA LYS A 11 -4.69 13.30 -12.67
C LYS A 11 -3.52 12.38 -13.02
N VAL A 12 -2.51 12.30 -12.16
CA VAL A 12 -1.42 11.34 -12.27
C VAL A 12 -1.73 10.15 -11.35
N PRO A 13 -1.98 8.94 -11.89
CA PRO A 13 -2.22 7.77 -11.07
C PRO A 13 -1.04 7.45 -10.17
N THR A 14 -1.33 7.12 -8.92
CA THR A 14 -0.34 6.82 -7.89
C THR A 14 -0.67 5.54 -7.14
N VAL A 15 0.38 4.95 -6.56
CA VAL A 15 0.26 3.83 -5.64
C VAL A 15 1.22 4.06 -4.48
N THR A 16 0.72 3.84 -3.26
CA THR A 16 1.55 3.89 -2.05
C THR A 16 2.04 2.48 -1.72
N VAL A 17 3.36 2.31 -1.65
CA VAL A 17 4.00 1.04 -1.30
C VAL A 17 4.55 1.13 0.11
N VAL A 18 4.14 0.23 1.01
CA VAL A 18 4.62 0.18 2.41
C VAL A 18 4.85 -1.26 2.84
N SER A 19 5.73 -1.49 3.82
CA SER A 19 5.88 -2.84 4.39
C SER A 19 4.73 -3.17 5.35
N THR A 20 4.47 -4.46 5.61
CA THR A 20 3.43 -4.94 6.55
C THR A 20 3.48 -4.24 7.90
N ALA A 21 4.68 -3.91 8.41
CA ALA A 21 4.87 -3.20 9.67
C ALA A 21 4.25 -1.78 9.71
N PHE A 22 4.10 -1.12 8.56
CA PHE A 22 3.62 0.27 8.46
C PHE A 22 2.23 0.39 7.84
N ALA A 23 1.62 -0.72 7.39
CA ALA A 23 0.32 -0.71 6.73
C ALA A 23 -0.81 -0.10 7.60
N PRO A 24 -0.89 -0.36 8.92
CA PRO A 24 -1.89 0.29 9.77
C PRO A 24 -1.66 1.80 9.91
N LEU A 25 -0.41 2.23 10.07
CA LEU A 25 -0.05 3.65 10.13
C LEU A 25 -0.40 4.36 8.82
N ALA A 26 -0.10 3.71 7.70
CA ALA A 26 -0.48 4.16 6.37
C ALA A 26 -2.01 4.39 6.28
N GLN A 27 -2.82 3.42 6.70
CA GLN A 27 -4.27 3.57 6.73
C GLN A 27 -4.72 4.80 7.54
N VAL A 28 -4.24 4.94 8.77
CA VAL A 28 -4.58 6.08 9.66
C VAL A 28 -4.16 7.42 9.07
N VAL A 29 -2.96 7.52 8.49
CA VAL A 29 -2.50 8.76 7.85
C VAL A 29 -3.38 9.10 6.64
N SER A 30 -3.80 8.09 5.88
CA SER A 30 -4.67 8.27 4.71
C SER A 30 -6.05 8.77 5.10
N GLU A 31 -6.63 8.22 6.17
CA GLU A 31 -7.88 8.69 6.76
C GLU A 31 -7.76 10.14 7.26
N GLY A 32 -6.67 10.44 7.98
CA GLY A 32 -6.41 11.78 8.53
C GLY A 32 -6.25 12.89 7.49
N ILE A 33 -5.87 12.55 6.25
CA ILE A 33 -5.81 13.50 5.12
C ILE A 33 -7.06 13.43 4.21
N GLY A 34 -8.11 12.72 4.63
CA GLY A 34 -9.39 12.64 3.93
C GLY A 34 -9.41 11.71 2.71
N GLN A 35 -8.43 10.80 2.59
CA GLN A 35 -8.25 9.91 1.44
C GLN A 35 -8.41 8.44 1.83
N MET A 36 -9.62 8.04 2.23
CA MET A 36 -9.90 6.67 2.70
C MET A 36 -9.69 5.59 1.64
N SER A 37 -9.67 5.95 0.35
CA SER A 37 -9.51 5.03 -0.76
C SER A 37 -8.13 5.10 -1.42
N LEU A 38 -7.11 5.63 -0.72
CA LEU A 38 -5.76 5.70 -1.25
C LEU A 38 -5.24 4.28 -1.53
N PRO A 39 -4.72 3.98 -2.74
CA PRO A 39 -4.19 2.66 -3.04
C PRO A 39 -2.91 2.37 -2.22
N ILE A 40 -3.01 1.47 -1.24
CA ILE A 40 -1.89 1.02 -0.40
C ILE A 40 -1.59 -0.45 -0.70
N ILE A 41 -0.48 -0.71 -1.40
CA ILE A 41 0.05 -2.06 -1.58
C ILE A 41 1.07 -2.38 -0.49
N VAL A 42 1.05 -3.63 -0.02
CA VAL A 42 1.81 -4.05 1.14
C VAL A 42 2.86 -5.07 0.75
N VAL A 43 4.08 -4.84 1.24
CA VAL A 43 5.24 -5.70 1.00
C VAL A 43 5.65 -6.39 2.30
N PRO A 44 6.21 -7.60 2.27
CA PRO A 44 6.67 -8.27 3.49
C PRO A 44 7.65 -7.41 4.30
N HIS A 45 7.59 -7.56 5.62
CA HIS A 45 8.56 -7.00 6.54
C HIS A 45 9.27 -8.14 7.29
N PRO A 46 10.61 -8.14 7.40
CA PRO A 46 11.53 -7.18 6.77
C PRO A 46 11.56 -7.36 5.24
N LEU A 47 11.89 -6.28 4.52
CA LEU A 47 12.03 -6.35 3.05
C LEU A 47 13.32 -7.10 2.66
N GLY A 48 14.37 -6.98 3.47
CA GLY A 48 15.67 -7.60 3.24
C GLY A 48 15.70 -9.07 3.63
N ASP A 49 16.35 -9.88 2.80
CA ASP A 49 16.60 -11.30 3.03
C ASP A 49 18.02 -11.65 2.54
N ARG A 50 18.59 -12.75 3.04
CA ARG A 50 19.87 -13.29 2.58
C ARG A 50 19.75 -14.04 1.25
N ASP A 51 18.58 -14.57 0.94
CA ASP A 51 18.29 -15.22 -0.33
C ASP A 51 17.85 -14.18 -1.38
N VAL A 52 18.68 -14.02 -2.41
CA VAL A 52 18.40 -13.11 -3.54
C VAL A 52 17.13 -13.48 -4.30
N ASN A 53 16.74 -14.76 -4.31
CA ASN A 53 15.53 -15.22 -4.99
C ASN A 53 14.28 -14.73 -4.25
N VAL A 54 14.33 -14.68 -2.91
CA VAL A 54 13.26 -14.13 -2.09
C VAL A 54 13.09 -12.64 -2.38
N ILE A 55 14.20 -11.88 -2.42
CA ILE A 55 14.18 -10.44 -2.76
C ILE A 55 13.65 -10.19 -4.16
N ARG A 56 14.08 -11.00 -5.13
CA ARG A 56 13.58 -10.93 -6.51
C ARG A 56 12.08 -11.15 -6.55
N LYS A 57 11.59 -12.19 -5.86
CA LYS A 57 10.16 -12.51 -5.82
C LYS A 57 9.35 -11.35 -5.23
N TYR A 58 9.84 -10.72 -4.16
CA TYR A 58 9.19 -9.51 -3.63
C TYR A 58 9.11 -8.39 -4.66
N GLY A 59 10.21 -8.13 -5.38
CA GLY A 59 10.22 -7.12 -6.45
C GLY A 59 9.21 -7.42 -7.56
N GLU A 60 9.15 -8.67 -8.01
CA GLU A 60 8.21 -9.13 -9.04
C GLU A 60 6.75 -8.97 -8.57
N ASP A 61 6.44 -9.42 -7.36
CA ASP A 61 5.09 -9.33 -6.79
C ASP A 61 4.65 -7.86 -6.60
N ILE A 62 5.56 -6.99 -6.16
CA ILE A 62 5.30 -5.55 -6.02
C ILE A 62 5.04 -4.92 -7.39
N ALA A 63 5.87 -5.23 -8.38
CA ALA A 63 5.73 -4.69 -9.72
C ALA A 63 4.39 -5.10 -10.34
N GLU A 64 3.98 -6.35 -10.20
CA GLU A 64 2.68 -6.84 -10.67
C GLU A 64 1.52 -6.08 -9.99
N GLN A 65 1.59 -5.88 -8.68
CA GLN A 65 0.56 -5.11 -7.96
C GLN A 65 0.55 -3.64 -8.36
N CYS A 66 1.71 -3.00 -8.54
CA CYS A 66 1.82 -1.64 -9.03
C CYS A 66 1.16 -1.50 -10.40
N VAL A 67 1.46 -2.40 -11.34
CA VAL A 67 0.84 -2.38 -12.68
C VAL A 67 -0.68 -2.51 -12.56
N ARG A 68 -1.19 -3.50 -11.82
CA ARG A 68 -2.63 -3.68 -11.60
C ARG A 68 -3.28 -2.39 -11.10
N VAL A 69 -2.73 -1.79 -10.04
CA VAL A 69 -3.30 -0.58 -9.44
C VAL A 69 -3.22 0.60 -10.40
N LEU A 70 -2.08 0.85 -11.01
CA LEU A 70 -1.87 2.03 -11.87
C LEU A 70 -2.65 1.96 -13.19
N THR A 71 -3.13 0.78 -13.61
CA THR A 71 -3.90 0.61 -14.85
C THR A 71 -5.38 0.26 -14.63
N THR A 72 -5.86 0.16 -13.39
CA THR A 72 -7.26 -0.15 -13.11
C THR A 72 -8.09 1.14 -12.98
N PRO A 73 -9.35 1.18 -13.49
CA PRO A 73 -10.22 2.33 -13.32
C PRO A 73 -10.42 2.74 -11.85
N VAL A 74 -10.38 4.04 -11.58
CA VAL A 74 -10.43 4.61 -10.23
C VAL A 74 -11.68 4.19 -9.46
N GLU A 75 -12.82 4.03 -10.12
CA GLU A 75 -14.08 3.62 -9.49
C GLU A 75 -14.00 2.20 -8.92
N THR A 76 -13.23 1.34 -9.59
CA THR A 76 -13.01 -0.05 -9.14
C THR A 76 -12.09 -0.06 -7.91
N LEU A 77 -11.00 0.70 -7.97
CA LEU A 77 -10.03 0.79 -6.88
C LEU A 77 -10.60 1.50 -5.65
N ALA A 78 -11.42 2.54 -5.87
CA ALA A 78 -11.97 3.34 -4.79
C ALA A 78 -12.88 2.53 -3.86
N ARG A 79 -13.56 1.52 -4.41
CA ARG A 79 -14.33 0.55 -3.63
C ARG A 79 -13.40 -0.44 -2.93
N GLU A 80 -12.47 -1.04 -3.65
CA GLU A 80 -11.52 -2.03 -3.08
C GLU A 80 -10.76 -1.47 -1.86
N PHE A 81 -10.14 -0.30 -2.00
CA PHE A 81 -9.27 0.24 -0.97
C PHE A 81 -10.00 0.92 0.18
N ARG A 82 -11.25 1.36 -0.01
CA ARG A 82 -12.08 1.90 1.07
C ARG A 82 -12.43 0.83 2.10
N ASP A 83 -12.71 -0.39 1.63
CA ASP A 83 -13.16 -1.50 2.48
C ASP A 83 -11.98 -2.32 3.03
N LYS A 84 -10.77 -2.05 2.54
CA LYS A 84 -9.57 -2.80 2.91
C LYS A 84 -9.05 -2.38 4.28
N GLN A 85 -8.89 -3.37 5.15
CA GLN A 85 -8.33 -3.17 6.49
C GLN A 85 -6.90 -3.70 6.57
N TYR A 86 -6.05 -2.95 7.28
CA TYR A 86 -4.67 -3.32 7.55
C TYR A 86 -4.51 -3.55 9.05
N PRO A 87 -4.66 -4.80 9.53
CA PRO A 87 -4.64 -5.09 10.95
C PRO A 87 -3.25 -4.83 11.56
N LEU A 88 -3.23 -4.49 12.84
CA LEU A 88 -1.98 -4.35 13.59
C LEU A 88 -1.18 -5.66 13.57
N PRO A 89 0.15 -5.61 13.43
CA PRO A 89 0.98 -6.80 13.55
C PRO A 89 0.80 -7.46 14.92
N ALA A 90 0.73 -8.79 14.96
CA ALA A 90 0.53 -9.56 16.19
C ALA A 90 1.57 -9.25 17.30
N ALA A 91 2.77 -8.80 16.92
CA ALA A 91 3.83 -8.42 17.85
C ALA A 91 3.55 -7.12 18.64
N VAL A 92 2.49 -6.37 18.31
CA VAL A 92 2.18 -5.05 18.90
C VAL A 92 0.98 -5.11 19.87
N MET A 93 0.30 -6.26 20.02
CA MET A 93 -0.74 -6.42 21.04
C MET A 93 -0.12 -6.72 22.41
N PRO A 94 -0.26 -5.85 23.43
CA PRO A 94 0.10 -6.22 24.80
C PRO A 94 -0.78 -7.41 25.20
N ARG A 95 -0.15 -8.43 25.82
CA ARG A 95 -0.88 -9.53 26.46
C ARG A 95 -1.70 -9.02 27.64
#